data_AF-A0A090F461-F1
#
_entry.id   AF-A0A090F461-F1
#
_cell.length_a   1.000
_cell.length_b   1.000
_cell.length_c   1.000
_cell.angle_alpha   90.00
_cell.angle_beta   90.00
_cell.angle_gamma   90.00
#
_symmetry.space_group_name_H-M   'P 1'
#
loop_
_entity.id
_entity.type
_entity.pdbx_description
1 polymer ?
#
loop_
_entity_poly.entity_id
_entity_poly.type
_entity_poly.pdbx_seq_one_letter_code
_entity_poly.pdbx_strand_id
1 'polypeptide(L)'
;MNEAYQLAQGAMANLKSSVYLLLQESPNGLTNAAIGRSLGIYSGHVRHQGHISRTILALMEAEGVVEQDSATKAWTLRRHAADAKDHQEQE
;
A
#
# COMPACT_ATOMS: atom_id res chain seq x y z
N MET A 1 -21.52 -9.62 -18.60
CA MET A 1 -20.79 -9.12 -17.41
C MET A 1 -21.13 -7.65 -17.24
N ASN A 2 -21.37 -7.15 -16.02
CA ASN A 2 -21.85 -5.77 -15.80
C ASN A 2 -20.67 -4.77 -15.87
N GLU A 3 -20.80 -3.71 -16.66
CA GLU A 3 -19.78 -2.67 -16.84
C GLU A 3 -19.38 -2.00 -15.52
N ALA A 4 -20.35 -1.66 -14.66
CA ALA A 4 -20.09 -1.05 -13.37
C ALA A 4 -19.26 -1.96 -12.45
N TYR A 5 -19.50 -3.27 -12.51
CA TYR A 5 -18.71 -4.26 -11.78
C TYR A 5 -17.26 -4.28 -12.26
N GLN A 6 -17.03 -4.29 -13.58
CA GLN A 6 -15.67 -4.31 -14.14
C GLN A 6 -14.90 -3.03 -13.80
N LEU A 7 -15.54 -1.87 -13.92
CA LEU A 7 -14.96 -0.59 -13.53
C LEU A 7 -14.56 -0.57 -12.06
N ALA A 8 -15.44 -1.05 -11.17
CA ALA A 8 -15.17 -1.10 -9.73
C ALA A 8 -13.99 -2.02 -9.39
N GLN A 9 -13.95 -3.24 -9.96
CA GLN A 9 -12.85 -4.19 -9.74
C GLN A 9 -11.53 -3.65 -10.31
N GLY A 10 -11.56 -3.08 -11.52
CA GLY A 10 -10.38 -2.49 -12.15
C GLY A 10 -9.83 -1.30 -11.37
N ALA A 11 -10.69 -0.40 -10.91
CA ALA A 11 -10.28 0.74 -10.09
C ALA A 11 -9.63 0.30 -8.77
N MET A 12 -10.20 -0.72 -8.12
CA MET A 12 -9.63 -1.30 -6.90
C MET A 12 -8.26 -1.92 -7.15
N ALA A 13 -8.12 -2.74 -8.20
CA ALA A 13 -6.86 -3.36 -8.56
C ALA A 13 -5.79 -2.32 -8.88
N ASN A 14 -6.12 -1.32 -9.70
CA ASN A 14 -5.20 -0.24 -10.05
C ASN A 14 -4.73 0.54 -8.82
N LEU A 15 -5.64 0.87 -7.90
CA LEU A 15 -5.27 1.59 -6.67
C LEU A 15 -4.33 0.77 -5.78
N LYS A 16 -4.61 -0.53 -5.60
CA LYS A 16 -3.72 -1.43 -4.83
C LYS A 16 -2.34 -1.55 -5.50
N SER A 17 -2.29 -1.69 -6.82
CA SER A 17 -1.03 -1.74 -7.58
C SER A 17 -0.21 -0.46 -7.45
N SER A 18 -0.84 0.72 -7.51
CA SER A 18 -0.14 1.99 -7.31
C SER A 18 0.47 2.11 -5.92
N VAL A 19 -0.23 1.64 -4.88
CA VAL A 19 0.33 1.61 -3.52
C VAL A 19 1.52 0.65 -3.43
N TYR A 20 1.41 -0.54 -4.01
CA TYR A 20 2.49 -1.52 -4.02
C TYR A 20 3.77 -0.96 -4.65
N LEU A 21 3.66 -0.39 -5.84
CA LEU A 21 4.80 0.20 -6.56
C LEU A 21 5.46 1.33 -5.77
N LEU A 22 4.66 2.21 -5.17
CA LEU A 22 5.17 3.29 -4.32
C LEU A 22 5.94 2.76 -3.09
N LEU A 23 5.41 1.72 -2.44
CA LEU A 23 6.06 1.12 -1.27
C LEU A 23 7.32 0.33 -1.65
N GLN A 24 7.38 -0.21 -2.86
CA GLN A 24 8.58 -0.84 -3.40
C GLN A 24 9.76 0.14 -3.50
N GLU A 25 9.49 1.40 -3.83
CA GLU A 25 10.48 2.49 -3.89
C GLU A 25 10.78 3.12 -2.51
N SER A 26 10.02 2.75 -1.47
CA SER A 26 10.07 3.35 -0.14
C SER A 26 10.41 2.31 0.94
N PRO A 27 11.69 1.90 1.08
CA PRO A 27 12.08 0.79 1.96
C PRO A 27 11.79 1.04 3.46
N ASN A 28 11.73 2.30 3.87
CA ASN A 28 11.38 2.70 5.25
C ASN A 28 9.86 2.81 5.48
N GLY A 29 9.06 2.53 4.44
CA GLY A 29 7.61 2.64 4.47
C GLY A 29 7.10 4.08 4.44
N LEU A 30 5.78 4.21 4.33
CA LEU A 30 5.08 5.49 4.25
C LEU A 30 3.82 5.48 5.11
N THR A 31 3.52 6.61 5.75
CA THR A 31 2.22 6.79 6.44
C THR A 31 1.08 6.95 5.44
N ASN A 32 -0.17 6.75 5.87
CA ASN A 32 -1.35 6.95 5.01
C ASN A 32 -1.36 8.30 4.29
N ALA A 33 -0.92 9.36 4.99
CA ALA A 33 -0.89 10.71 4.46
C ALA A 33 0.24 10.89 3.43
N ALA A 34 1.38 10.24 3.63
CA ALA A 34 2.46 10.25 2.65
C ALA A 34 2.07 9.48 1.39
N ILE A 35 1.46 8.29 1.54
CA ILE A 35 0.96 7.50 0.40
C ILE A 35 -0.06 8.30 -0.42
N GLY A 36 -1.07 8.89 0.24
CA GLY A 36 -2.10 9.65 -0.47
C GLY A 36 -1.53 10.86 -1.20
N ARG A 37 -0.63 11.63 -0.59
CA ARG A 37 0.04 12.76 -1.26
C ARG A 37 0.92 12.33 -2.43
N SER A 38 1.72 11.27 -2.27
CA SER A 38 2.59 10.77 -3.33
C SER A 38 1.80 10.26 -4.54
N LEU A 39 0.61 9.69 -4.32
CA LEU A 39 -0.28 9.24 -5.39
C LEU A 39 -1.22 10.34 -5.92
N GLY A 40 -1.10 11.58 -5.44
CA GLY A 40 -1.97 12.69 -5.85
C GLY A 40 -3.43 12.55 -5.41
N ILE A 41 -3.70 11.72 -4.39
CA ILE A 41 -5.04 11.48 -3.83
C ILE A 41 -5.33 12.58 -2.80
N TYR A 42 -5.85 13.71 -3.27
CA TYR A 42 -6.21 14.86 -2.42
C TYR A 42 -7.67 14.86 -1.97
N SER A 43 -8.34 13.70 -1.99
CA SER A 43 -9.69 13.54 -1.45
C SER A 43 -9.67 13.54 0.09
N GLY A 44 -10.77 13.96 0.72
CA GLY A 44 -10.92 13.97 2.19
C GLY A 44 -11.61 15.24 2.75
N HIS A 45 -11.99 15.20 4.03
CA HIS A 45 -12.39 16.39 4.80
C HIS A 45 -11.15 17.16 5.26
N VAL A 46 -11.31 18.42 5.71
CA VAL A 46 -10.21 19.35 6.11
C VAL A 46 -9.13 18.73 7.03
N ARG A 47 -9.43 17.67 7.81
CA ARG A 47 -8.45 16.95 8.66
C ARG A 47 -7.79 15.70 8.05
N HIS A 48 -8.22 15.24 6.88
CA HIS A 48 -7.75 14.01 6.22
C HIS A 48 -7.45 14.20 4.72
N GLN A 49 -7.33 15.44 4.27
CA GLN A 49 -6.95 15.73 2.90
C GLN A 49 -5.57 15.13 2.60
N GLY A 50 -5.45 14.41 1.49
CA GLY A 50 -4.19 13.79 1.11
C GLY A 50 -3.94 12.42 1.74
N HIS A 51 -4.91 11.84 2.45
CA HIS A 51 -4.79 10.50 3.01
C HIS A 51 -5.35 9.46 2.05
N ILE A 52 -4.59 8.37 1.84
CA ILE A 52 -5.20 7.18 1.25
C ILE A 52 -6.18 6.55 2.24
N SER A 53 -7.26 5.97 1.71
CA SER A 53 -8.23 5.23 2.50
C SER A 53 -7.58 4.09 3.28
N ARG A 54 -7.82 4.05 4.60
CA ARG A 54 -7.36 2.96 5.47
C ARG A 54 -7.93 1.61 5.04
N THR A 55 -9.13 1.59 4.45
CA THR A 55 -9.76 0.35 3.97
C THR A 55 -8.91 -0.32 2.89
N ILE A 56 -8.31 0.46 1.98
CA ILE A 56 -7.45 -0.10 0.92
C ILE A 56 -6.22 -0.77 1.53
N LEU A 57 -5.57 -0.10 2.47
CA LEU A 57 -4.38 -0.63 3.14
C LEU A 57 -4.71 -1.86 4.00
N ALA A 58 -5.84 -1.85 4.70
CA ALA A 58 -6.31 -3.00 5.47
C ALA A 58 -6.66 -4.21 4.58
N LEU A 59 -7.20 -3.98 3.38
CA LEU A 59 -7.42 -5.05 2.39
C LEU A 59 -6.09 -5.64 1.94
N MET A 60 -5.11 -4.80 1.58
CA MET A 60 -3.78 -5.26 1.18
C MET A 60 -3.04 -5.99 2.32
N GLU A 61 -3.25 -5.57 3.57
CA GLU A 61 -2.69 -6.25 4.75
C GLU A 61 -3.31 -7.62 4.96
N ALA A 62 -4.65 -7.72 4.86
CA ALA A 62 -5.37 -8.98 4.94
C ALA A 62 -5.00 -9.94 3.79
N GLU A 63 -4.67 -9.40 2.61
CA GLU A 63 -4.13 -10.13 1.47
C GLU A 63 -2.65 -10.52 1.65
N GLY A 64 -1.99 -10.08 2.73
CA GLY A 64 -0.60 -10.40 3.04
C GLY A 64 0.44 -9.61 2.23
N VAL A 65 0.04 -8.53 1.55
CA VAL A 65 0.90 -7.74 0.66
C VAL A 65 1.70 -6.69 1.43
N VAL A 66 1.07 -6.07 2.42
CA VAL A 66 1.66 -5.00 3.23
C VAL A 66 1.51 -5.31 4.73
N GLU A 67 2.21 -4.54 5.55
CA GLU A 67 2.08 -4.55 7.00
C GLU A 67 2.24 -3.13 7.55
N GLN A 68 1.58 -2.84 8.67
CA GLN A 68 1.72 -1.55 9.36
C GLN A 68 2.60 -1.67 10.60
N ASP A 69 3.61 -0.82 10.71
CA ASP A 69 4.34 -0.60 11.95
C ASP A 69 3.44 0.13 12.95
N SER A 70 3.18 -0.49 14.10
CA SER A 70 2.29 0.06 15.13
C SER A 70 2.83 1.32 15.83
N ALA A 71 4.15 1.51 15.88
CA ALA A 71 4.82 2.65 16.49
C ALA A 71 4.89 3.84 15.53
N THR A 72 5.36 3.60 14.29
CA THR A 72 5.56 4.68 13.31
C THR A 72 4.33 4.95 12.44
N LYS A 73 3.36 4.02 12.42
CA LYS A 73 2.20 4.02 11.52
C LYS A 73 2.56 3.95 10.04
N ALA A 74 3.82 3.65 9.72
CA ALA A 74 4.28 3.44 8.36
C ALA A 74 3.80 2.09 7.82
N TRP A 75 3.48 2.05 6.54
CA TRP A 75 3.19 0.84 5.81
C TRP A 75 4.39 0.44 4.99
N THR A 76 4.74 -0.83 5.03
CA THR A 76 5.83 -1.44 4.24
C THR A 76 5.29 -2.62 3.45
N LEU A 77 6.00 -3.01 2.39
CA LEU A 77 5.77 -4.31 1.76
C LEU A 77 6.12 -5.40 2.77
N ARG A 78 5.26 -6.41 2.89
CA ARG A 78 5.55 -7.56 3.72
C ARG A 78 6.67 -8.35 3.04
N ARG A 79 7.79 -8.57 3.76
CA ARG A 79 8.86 -9.42 3.24
C ARG A 79 8.46 -10.89 3.39
N HIS A 80 8.53 -11.64 2.29
CA HIS A 80 8.38 -13.09 2.37
C HIS A 80 9.70 -13.68 2.86
N ALA A 81 9.63 -14.61 3.82
CA ALA A 81 10.81 -15.26 4.41
C ALA A 81 11.71 -16.00 3.39
N ALA A 82 11.25 -16.19 2.15
CA ALA A 82 12.05 -16.75 1.06
C ALA A 82 13.19 -15.82 0.62
N ASP A 83 12.98 -14.50 0.66
CA ASP A 83 13.98 -13.51 0.21
C ASP A 83 15.12 -13.31 1.22
N ALA A 84 14.96 -13.80 2.45
CA ALA A 84 15.97 -13.72 3.50
C ALA A 84 17.09 -14.75 3.34
N LYS A 85 16.90 -15.78 2.51
CA LYS A 85 17.88 -16.85 2.28
C LYS A 85 18.92 -16.50 1.21
N ASP A 86 18.60 -15.59 0.28
CA ASP A 86 19.52 -15.23 -0.81
C ASP A 86 20.63 -14.26 -0.40
N HIS A 87 20.57 -13.67 0.79
CA HIS A 87 21.59 -12.75 1.31
C HIS A 87 22.58 -13.38 2.31
N GLN A 88 22.40 -14.65 2.68
CA GLN A 88 23.28 -15.33 3.65
C GLN A 88 24.28 -16.33 3.03
N GLU A 89 24.31 -16.47 1.70
CA GLU A 89 25.21 -17.41 1.00
C GLU A 89 26.35 -16.72 0.22
N GLN A 90 26.66 -15.44 0.50
CA GLN A 90 27.75 -14.69 -0.18
C GLN A 90 28.88 -14.22 0.74
N GLU A 91 29.15 -14.92 1.85
CA GLU A 91 30.37 -14.74 2.65
C GLU A 91 31.21 -16.02 2.76
#